data_AF-A7SA45-F1
#
_entry.id   AF-A7SA45-F1
#
_cell.length_a   1.000
_cell.length_b   1.000
_cell.length_c   1.000
_cell.angle_alpha   90.00
_cell.angle_beta   90.00
_cell.angle_gamma   90.00
#
_symmetry.space_group_name_H-M   'P 1'
#
loop_
_entity.id
_entity.type
_entity.pdbx_description
1 polymer ?
#
loop_
_entity_poly.entity_id
_entity_poly.type
_entity_poly.pdbx_seq_one_letter_code
_entity_poly.pdbx_strand_id
1 'polypeptide(L)'
;MKMFKIVLLLIAPLFCNSLDYNDAELCKPHLTVVPIDPPNYGYYPYFIKLHRCGGSCDITQPNVRECVALETERVKVGVIAISGVPRDTIMAVNHTKCGCQCVAKPSDCDPEVQVWEPNNCLCKCRYADTQPKKCPEGHRWSASSCSCMCDKAPEVCPVGKYWSQRSCGCVCSAHVVGACNQHGKVTNSDCECVDQSDISVNAFRGKQPSDDAKSGRLMLILMVAEFGVLVLVFDAIMYRKKAGFTYFLVRRISCKAKSKDMCHSTMTVDTACSTDKSDHRDPVDHV
;
A
#
# COMPACT_ATOMS: atom_id res chain seq x y z
N MET A 1 13.22 -9.38 -60.81
CA MET A 1 12.23 -8.43 -60.25
C MET A 1 11.27 -8.99 -59.17
N LYS A 2 11.26 -10.29 -58.80
CA LYS A 2 10.33 -10.80 -57.74
C LYS A 2 10.87 -10.72 -56.30
N MET A 3 12.17 -10.90 -56.06
CA MET A 3 12.79 -10.86 -54.71
C MET A 3 12.59 -9.52 -53.99
N PHE A 4 12.76 -8.39 -54.68
CA PHE A 4 12.79 -7.05 -54.05
C PHE A 4 11.45 -6.66 -53.39
N LYS A 5 10.32 -7.18 -53.86
CA LYS A 5 8.99 -6.94 -53.26
C LYS A 5 8.76 -7.75 -51.97
N ILE A 6 9.37 -8.94 -51.85
CA ILE A 6 9.26 -9.78 -50.65
C ILE A 6 10.07 -9.16 -49.51
N VAL A 7 11.27 -8.65 -49.81
CA VAL A 7 12.10 -7.93 -48.84
C VAL A 7 11.38 -6.70 -48.29
N LEU A 8 10.73 -5.88 -49.14
CA LEU A 8 9.96 -4.72 -48.67
C LEU A 8 8.79 -5.10 -47.73
N LEU A 9 8.09 -6.21 -48.02
CA LEU A 9 6.99 -6.71 -47.20
C LEU A 9 7.43 -7.26 -45.84
N LEU A 10 8.64 -7.81 -45.75
CA LEU A 10 9.19 -8.35 -44.49
C LEU A 10 9.76 -7.26 -43.57
N ILE A 11 10.13 -6.09 -44.09
CA ILE A 11 10.67 -4.97 -43.30
C ILE A 11 9.56 -3.97 -42.88
N ALA A 12 8.42 -3.93 -43.58
CA ALA A 12 7.28 -3.08 -43.24
C ALA A 12 6.84 -3.11 -41.75
N PRO A 13 6.75 -4.26 -41.04
CA PRO A 13 6.36 -4.27 -39.63
C PRO A 13 7.43 -3.75 -38.65
N LEU A 14 8.66 -3.50 -39.11
CA LEU A 14 9.75 -2.95 -38.28
C LEU A 14 9.76 -1.41 -38.23
N PHE A 15 8.93 -0.73 -39.04
CA PHE A 15 8.96 0.73 -39.19
C PHE A 15 7.66 1.48 -38.83
N CYS A 16 6.67 0.81 -38.23
CA CYS A 16 5.47 1.48 -37.69
C CYS A 16 5.02 0.87 -36.36
N ASN A 17 5.72 1.21 -35.27
CA ASN A 17 5.19 1.24 -33.91
C ASN A 17 5.87 2.37 -33.13
N SER A 18 5.77 3.60 -33.63
CA SER A 18 5.88 4.77 -32.77
C SER A 18 4.70 4.73 -31.79
N LEU A 19 4.95 4.25 -30.57
CA LEU A 19 4.02 4.45 -29.46
C LEU A 19 3.93 5.94 -29.19
N ASP A 20 2.94 6.57 -29.82
CA ASP A 20 2.57 7.96 -29.60
C ASP A 20 2.01 8.09 -28.18
N TYR A 21 2.90 8.43 -27.23
CA TYR A 21 2.60 8.60 -25.81
C TYR A 21 1.86 9.93 -25.59
N ASN A 22 0.67 10.06 -26.19
CA ASN A 22 -0.06 11.32 -26.31
C ASN A 22 -1.14 11.55 -25.23
N ASP A 23 -1.32 10.59 -24.31
CA ASP A 23 -2.21 10.73 -23.13
C ASP A 23 -1.50 11.40 -21.92
N ALA A 24 -0.38 12.08 -22.15
CA ALA A 24 0.46 12.67 -21.12
C ALA A 24 -0.14 13.99 -20.56
N GLU A 25 -0.89 13.90 -19.46
CA GLU A 25 -1.43 15.08 -18.80
C GLU A 25 -0.40 15.80 -17.92
N LEU A 26 0.06 16.96 -18.38
CA LEU A 26 1.02 17.83 -17.68
C LEU A 26 0.39 18.69 -16.58
N CYS A 27 1.23 19.27 -15.73
CA CYS A 27 0.83 20.18 -14.65
C CYS A 27 0.13 21.45 -15.17
N LYS A 28 -1.21 21.45 -15.13
CA LYS A 28 -2.09 22.57 -15.53
C LYS A 28 -3.40 22.54 -14.71
N PRO A 29 -4.27 23.56 -14.80
CA PRO A 29 -5.60 23.48 -14.21
C PRO A 29 -6.47 22.50 -15.00
N HIS A 30 -6.95 21.44 -14.34
CA HIS A 30 -7.85 20.43 -14.89
C HIS A 30 -9.25 20.57 -14.30
N LEU A 31 -10.29 20.36 -15.10
CA LEU A 31 -11.67 20.41 -14.64
C LEU A 31 -12.02 19.13 -13.85
N THR A 32 -11.93 19.22 -12.53
CA THR A 32 -11.99 18.07 -11.62
C THR A 32 -13.25 18.11 -10.76
N VAL A 33 -13.83 16.93 -10.47
CA VAL A 33 -14.95 16.80 -9.53
C VAL A 33 -14.40 16.85 -8.10
N VAL A 34 -14.88 17.81 -7.29
CA VAL A 34 -14.41 18.03 -5.92
C VAL A 34 -15.58 18.01 -4.93
N PRO A 35 -15.40 17.45 -3.71
CA PRO A 35 -16.42 17.46 -2.68
C PRO A 35 -16.67 18.87 -2.13
N ILE A 36 -17.92 19.12 -1.75
CA ILE A 36 -18.37 20.29 -1.00
C ILE A 36 -18.49 19.92 0.47
N ASP A 37 -17.98 20.80 1.34
CA ASP A 37 -18.13 20.69 2.80
C ASP A 37 -17.77 19.32 3.42
N PRO A 38 -16.67 18.63 3.03
CA PRO A 38 -16.22 17.46 3.75
C PRO A 38 -15.70 17.85 5.15
N PRO A 39 -15.97 17.09 6.23
CA PRO A 39 -16.70 15.81 6.25
C PRO A 39 -18.21 15.94 6.53
N ASN A 40 -18.76 17.15 6.66
CA ASN A 40 -20.14 17.37 7.11
C ASN A 40 -21.19 17.06 6.03
N TYR A 41 -20.86 17.38 4.77
CA TYR A 41 -21.73 17.24 3.60
C TYR A 41 -23.12 17.88 3.78
N GLY A 42 -23.20 19.09 4.35
CA GLY A 42 -24.47 19.77 4.65
C GLY A 42 -25.25 20.30 3.44
N TYR A 43 -24.70 20.16 2.22
CA TYR A 43 -25.16 20.82 1.00
C TYR A 43 -25.31 19.86 -0.18
N TYR A 44 -26.32 20.12 -1.02
CA TYR A 44 -26.53 19.44 -2.31
C TYR A 44 -26.31 20.42 -3.50
N PRO A 45 -25.64 20.00 -4.59
CA PRO A 45 -24.97 18.70 -4.76
C PRO A 45 -23.72 18.57 -3.88
N TYR A 46 -23.41 17.36 -3.45
CA TYR A 46 -22.22 17.08 -2.62
C TYR A 46 -20.89 17.26 -3.35
N PHE A 47 -20.92 17.33 -4.68
CA PHE A 47 -19.75 17.46 -5.53
C PHE A 47 -20.02 18.45 -6.68
N ILE A 48 -18.98 19.21 -7.05
CA ILE A 48 -19.01 20.17 -8.16
C ILE A 48 -17.77 20.03 -9.03
N LYS A 49 -17.84 20.53 -10.26
CA LYS A 49 -16.68 20.66 -11.13
C LYS A 49 -15.99 22.00 -10.89
N LEU A 50 -14.71 21.98 -10.55
CA LEU A 50 -13.84 23.16 -10.43
C LEU A 50 -12.47 22.85 -11.05
N HIS A 51 -11.75 23.88 -11.48
CA HIS A 51 -10.37 23.70 -11.91
C HIS A 51 -9.48 23.45 -10.70
N ARG A 52 -8.71 22.36 -10.76
CA ARG A 52 -7.70 21.97 -9.77
C ARG A 52 -6.40 21.60 -10.47
N CYS A 53 -5.28 21.89 -9.82
CA CYS A 53 -3.97 21.54 -10.34
C CYS A 53 -3.75 20.03 -10.23
N GLY A 54 -3.16 19.46 -11.28
CA GLY A 54 -2.86 18.05 -11.39
C GLY A 54 -2.09 17.77 -12.68
N GLY A 55 -1.66 16.53 -12.85
CA GLY A 55 -0.78 16.11 -13.95
C GLY A 55 0.70 16.18 -13.58
N SER A 56 1.54 15.72 -14.51
CA SER A 56 2.96 15.47 -14.30
C SER A 56 3.84 16.71 -14.41
N CYS A 57 4.93 16.71 -13.65
CA CYS A 57 5.97 17.73 -13.67
C CYS A 57 7.15 17.29 -14.55
N ASP A 58 6.91 17.25 -15.87
CA ASP A 58 7.82 16.66 -16.86
C ASP A 58 8.12 15.18 -16.51
N ILE A 59 9.29 14.66 -16.86
CA ILE A 59 9.80 13.34 -16.45
C ILE A 59 10.12 13.22 -14.94
N THR A 60 9.90 14.28 -14.14
CA THR A 60 10.21 14.26 -12.71
C THR A 60 9.16 13.46 -11.94
N GLN A 61 9.61 12.60 -11.03
CA GLN A 61 8.71 11.78 -10.22
C GLN A 61 7.88 12.62 -9.23
N PRO A 62 6.59 12.28 -8.97
CA PRO A 62 5.70 13.06 -8.10
C PRO A 62 6.14 13.21 -6.63
N ASN A 63 7.02 12.33 -6.15
CA ASN A 63 7.63 12.41 -4.81
C ASN A 63 8.76 13.45 -4.72
N VAL A 64 9.29 13.93 -5.85
CA VAL A 64 10.32 14.97 -5.93
C VAL A 64 9.70 16.33 -6.22
N ARG A 65 8.78 16.39 -7.21
CA ARG A 65 8.03 17.60 -7.58
C ARG A 65 6.54 17.31 -7.71
N GLU A 66 5.73 18.12 -7.05
CA GLU A 66 4.27 18.06 -7.13
C GLU A 66 3.69 19.26 -7.91
N CYS A 67 2.51 19.07 -8.49
CA CYS A 67 1.78 20.09 -9.23
C CYS A 67 0.82 20.85 -8.29
N VAL A 68 1.13 22.11 -8.01
CA VAL A 68 0.40 22.95 -7.03
C VAL A 68 -0.20 24.19 -7.68
N ALA A 69 -1.14 24.83 -6.97
CA ALA A 69 -1.67 26.13 -7.37
C ALA A 69 -0.66 27.25 -7.13
N LEU A 70 -0.35 28.03 -8.16
CA LEU A 70 0.37 29.29 -8.04
C LEU A 70 -0.59 30.46 -7.86
N GLU A 71 -1.73 30.41 -8.54
CA GLU A 71 -2.78 31.43 -8.48
C GLU A 71 -4.15 30.76 -8.33
N THR A 72 -5.01 31.36 -7.52
CA THR A 72 -6.36 30.87 -7.23
C THR A 72 -7.34 32.03 -7.14
N GLU A 73 -8.59 31.76 -7.48
CA GLU A 73 -9.71 32.68 -7.30
C GLU A 73 -10.79 32.05 -6.41
N ARG A 74 -11.63 32.89 -5.80
CA ARG A 74 -12.79 32.42 -5.02
C ARG A 74 -14.06 32.61 -5.84
N VAL A 75 -14.66 31.49 -6.25
CA VAL A 75 -15.91 31.47 -7.03
C VAL A 75 -17.12 31.24 -6.12
N LYS A 76 -18.23 31.90 -6.45
CA LYS A 76 -19.54 31.69 -5.82
C LYS A 76 -20.22 30.47 -6.45
N VAL A 77 -20.62 29.50 -5.63
CA VAL A 77 -21.31 28.29 -6.08
C VAL A 77 -22.67 28.20 -5.40
N GLY A 78 -23.74 28.19 -6.20
CA GLY A 78 -25.09 27.99 -5.72
C GLY A 78 -25.33 26.53 -5.31
N VAL A 79 -25.79 26.31 -4.08
CA VAL A 79 -26.05 25.00 -3.48
C VAL A 79 -27.42 25.01 -2.76
N ILE A 80 -27.85 23.86 -2.24
CA ILE A 80 -29.08 23.72 -1.45
C ILE A 80 -28.68 23.17 -0.08
N ALA A 81 -29.02 23.88 1.00
CA ALA A 81 -28.76 23.40 2.35
C ALA A 81 -29.75 22.29 2.74
N ILE A 82 -29.23 21.17 3.25
CA ILE A 82 -30.06 20.00 3.60
C ILE A 82 -30.94 20.27 4.84
N SER A 83 -30.57 21.28 5.64
CA SER A 83 -31.35 21.79 6.77
C SER A 83 -32.68 22.48 6.41
N GLY A 84 -33.06 22.53 5.13
CA GLY A 84 -34.37 23.02 4.65
C GLY A 84 -34.40 24.50 4.27
N VAL A 85 -33.25 25.17 4.24
CA VAL A 85 -33.12 26.59 3.82
C VAL A 85 -33.01 26.66 2.27
N PRO A 86 -33.66 27.65 1.61
CA PRO A 86 -33.57 27.80 0.16
C PRO A 86 -32.14 28.07 -0.33
N ARG A 87 -31.96 27.86 -1.64
CA ARG A 87 -30.74 28.06 -2.46
C ARG A 87 -29.70 28.99 -1.83
N ASP A 88 -28.66 28.41 -1.25
CA ASP A 88 -27.55 29.09 -0.59
C ASP A 88 -26.37 29.29 -1.58
N THR A 89 -25.34 30.04 -1.19
CA THR A 89 -24.14 30.26 -2.00
C THR A 89 -22.87 30.13 -1.16
N ILE A 90 -22.09 29.09 -1.45
CA ILE A 90 -20.78 28.87 -0.82
C ILE A 90 -19.66 29.49 -1.65
N MET A 91 -18.56 29.84 -0.98
CA MET A 91 -17.32 30.31 -1.63
C MET A 91 -16.35 29.14 -1.81
N ALA A 92 -16.10 28.73 -3.04
CA ALA A 92 -15.18 27.66 -3.38
C ALA A 92 -13.90 28.18 -4.04
N VAL A 93 -12.79 27.45 -3.90
CA VAL A 93 -11.49 27.83 -4.51
C VAL A 93 -11.33 27.15 -5.86
N ASN A 94 -11.17 27.96 -6.91
CA ASN A 94 -10.88 27.55 -8.28
C ASN A 94 -9.41 27.89 -8.59
N HIS A 95 -8.66 26.94 -9.14
CA HIS A 95 -7.24 27.14 -9.47
C HIS A 95 -7.14 27.75 -10.88
N THR A 96 -6.49 28.91 -11.00
CA THR A 96 -6.36 29.63 -12.28
C THR A 96 -5.02 29.35 -12.95
N LYS A 97 -3.97 29.07 -12.16
CA LYS A 97 -2.61 28.79 -12.64
C LYS A 97 -1.94 27.76 -11.76
N CYS A 98 -1.25 26.83 -12.40
CA CYS A 98 -0.52 25.76 -11.73
C CYS A 98 0.98 25.86 -12.01
N GLY A 99 1.77 25.18 -11.19
CA GLY A 99 3.20 25.06 -11.38
C GLY A 99 3.78 23.94 -10.53
N CYS A 100 4.98 23.51 -10.89
CA CYS A 100 5.71 22.46 -10.21
C CYS A 100 6.53 23.04 -9.06
N GLN A 101 6.34 22.50 -7.85
CA GLN A 101 7.13 22.84 -6.67
C GLN A 101 7.79 21.59 -6.09
N CYS A 102 8.90 21.78 -5.38
CA CYS A 102 9.55 20.70 -4.65
C CYS A 102 8.66 20.23 -3.50
N VAL A 103 8.49 18.90 -3.36
CA VAL A 103 7.77 18.30 -2.22
C VAL A 103 8.55 18.54 -0.93
N ALA A 104 9.86 18.25 -0.98
CA ALA A 104 10.81 18.60 0.07
C ALA A 104 11.13 20.09 0.06
N LYS A 105 11.47 20.63 1.24
CA LYS A 105 11.79 22.04 1.48
C LYS A 105 13.23 22.19 1.97
N PRO A 106 13.83 23.38 1.85
CA PRO A 106 15.15 23.66 2.43
C PRO A 106 15.23 23.42 3.95
N SER A 107 14.09 23.55 4.65
CA SER A 107 13.94 23.27 6.08
C SER A 107 14.07 21.81 6.47
N ASP A 108 13.94 20.90 5.50
CA ASP A 108 13.92 19.45 5.74
C ASP A 108 15.34 18.86 5.69
N CYS A 109 16.32 19.68 5.27
CA CYS A 109 17.74 19.36 5.31
C CYS A 109 18.35 19.65 6.68
N ASP A 110 19.31 18.82 7.10
CA ASP A 110 20.17 19.15 8.24
C ASP A 110 21.20 20.22 7.83
N PRO A 111 21.12 21.47 8.34
CA PRO A 111 21.98 22.57 7.88
C PRO A 111 23.46 22.38 8.20
N GLU A 112 23.81 21.52 9.16
CA GLU A 112 25.19 21.26 9.57
C GLU A 112 25.93 20.39 8.52
N VAL A 113 25.23 19.40 7.94
CA VAL A 113 25.84 18.39 7.05
C VAL A 113 25.30 18.38 5.62
N GLN A 114 24.18 19.07 5.34
CA GLN A 114 23.54 19.15 4.04
C GLN A 114 23.43 20.59 3.53
N VAL A 115 23.23 20.72 2.22
CA VAL A 115 22.90 21.96 1.51
C VAL A 115 21.75 21.66 0.56
N TRP A 116 20.74 22.52 0.53
CA TRP A 116 19.60 22.39 -0.37
C TRP A 116 20.01 22.66 -1.83
N GLU A 117 19.67 21.74 -2.74
CA GLU A 117 19.89 21.88 -4.18
C GLU A 117 18.53 22.13 -4.89
N PRO A 118 18.14 23.40 -5.14
CA PRO A 118 16.78 23.74 -5.54
C PRO A 118 16.37 23.20 -6.91
N ASN A 119 17.33 22.97 -7.81
CA ASN A 119 17.04 22.44 -9.14
C ASN A 119 16.56 20.98 -9.06
N ASN A 120 17.17 20.17 -8.19
CA ASN A 120 16.87 18.75 -8.04
C ASN A 120 15.94 18.43 -6.86
N CYS A 121 15.48 19.45 -6.13
CA CYS A 121 14.58 19.33 -4.98
C CYS A 121 15.09 18.36 -3.89
N LEU A 122 16.40 18.37 -3.62
CA LEU A 122 17.03 17.43 -2.70
C LEU A 122 18.04 18.09 -1.76
N CYS A 123 18.27 17.44 -0.61
CA CYS A 123 19.32 17.78 0.33
C CYS A 123 20.61 17.05 -0.08
N LYS A 124 21.61 17.81 -0.53
CA LYS A 124 22.91 17.28 -0.95
C LYS A 124 23.89 17.32 0.21
N CYS A 125 24.68 16.28 0.44
CA CYS A 125 25.70 16.33 1.47
C CYS A 125 26.73 17.44 1.16
N ARG A 126 27.01 18.30 2.14
CA ARG A 126 28.07 19.32 2.06
C ARG A 126 29.46 18.69 1.86
N TYR A 127 29.59 17.45 2.32
CA TYR A 127 30.84 16.71 2.45
C TYR A 127 30.71 15.35 1.74
N ALA A 128 30.74 15.35 0.41
CA ALA A 128 30.67 14.10 -0.36
C ALA A 128 31.91 13.22 -0.12
N ASP A 129 33.10 13.79 -0.31
CA ASP A 129 34.38 13.05 -0.28
C ASP A 129 35.28 13.42 0.92
N THR A 130 35.11 14.62 1.49
CA THR A 130 35.93 15.16 2.57
C THR A 130 35.21 15.08 3.92
N GLN A 131 35.49 14.01 4.68
CA GLN A 131 34.87 13.75 5.98
C GLN A 131 34.96 14.98 6.92
N PRO A 132 33.83 15.59 7.36
CA PRO A 132 33.86 16.84 8.12
C PRO A 132 34.42 16.67 9.52
N LYS A 133 34.24 15.48 10.07
CA LYS A 133 34.71 15.04 11.37
C LYS A 133 34.93 13.53 11.30
N LYS A 134 36.00 13.02 11.90
CA LYS A 134 36.24 11.58 12.01
C LYS A 134 35.03 10.92 12.68
N CYS A 135 34.46 9.91 12.02
CA CYS A 135 33.36 9.14 12.59
C CYS A 135 33.80 8.39 13.87
N PRO A 136 32.86 8.01 14.76
CA PRO A 136 33.14 7.13 15.89
C PRO A 136 33.75 5.79 15.44
N GLU A 137 34.40 5.09 16.38
CA GLU A 137 34.96 3.77 16.11
C GLU A 137 33.85 2.76 15.73
N GLY A 138 34.04 2.05 14.61
CA GLY A 138 33.03 1.16 14.02
C GLY A 138 32.05 1.83 13.05
N HIS A 139 32.20 3.13 12.79
CA HIS A 139 31.41 3.87 11.81
C HIS A 139 32.26 4.50 10.69
N ARG A 140 31.74 4.45 9.46
CA ARG A 140 32.19 5.20 8.28
C ARG A 140 31.22 6.30 7.92
N TRP A 141 31.73 7.31 7.25
CA TRP A 141 30.88 8.31 6.61
C TRP A 141 30.19 7.70 5.39
N SER A 142 28.89 7.94 5.29
CA SER A 142 28.05 7.55 4.16
C SER A 142 27.64 8.81 3.38
N ALA A 143 28.19 8.96 2.18
CA ALA A 143 27.89 10.08 1.29
C ALA A 143 26.46 10.03 0.71
N SER A 144 25.73 8.92 0.86
CA SER A 144 24.31 8.82 0.45
C SER A 144 23.34 9.20 1.57
N SER A 145 23.75 9.13 2.84
CA SER A 145 22.91 9.48 4.01
C SER A 145 23.43 10.68 4.80
N CYS A 146 24.50 11.34 4.33
CA CYS A 146 25.19 12.47 4.97
C CYS A 146 25.47 12.24 6.47
N SER A 147 25.84 11.02 6.85
CA SER A 147 25.94 10.61 8.25
C SER A 147 26.93 9.46 8.47
N CYS A 148 27.40 9.31 9.70
CA CYS A 148 28.22 8.16 10.10
C CYS A 148 27.32 6.91 10.26
N MET A 149 27.53 5.90 9.42
CA MET A 149 26.85 4.60 9.44
C MET A 149 27.82 3.48 9.80
N CYS A 150 27.33 2.33 10.23
CA CYS A 150 28.18 1.21 10.62
C CYS A 150 29.10 0.69 9.49
N ASP A 151 30.33 0.36 9.87
CA ASP A 151 31.33 -0.25 8.98
C ASP A 151 30.97 -1.67 8.57
N LYS A 152 30.18 -2.36 9.40
CA LYS A 152 29.61 -3.67 9.13
C LYS A 152 28.11 -3.60 8.86
N ALA A 153 27.63 -4.57 8.08
CA ALA A 153 26.21 -4.73 7.78
C ALA A 153 25.42 -5.09 9.05
N PRO A 154 24.11 -4.79 9.11
CA PRO A 154 23.25 -5.25 10.20
C PRO A 154 23.24 -6.78 10.34
N GLU A 155 23.53 -7.25 11.55
CA GLU A 155 23.51 -8.67 11.91
C GLU A 155 22.12 -9.09 12.42
N VAL A 156 21.75 -10.36 12.21
CA VAL A 156 20.56 -10.94 12.85
C VAL A 156 20.87 -11.16 14.33
N CYS A 157 20.21 -10.39 15.20
CA CYS A 157 20.48 -10.44 16.63
C CYS A 157 19.81 -11.64 17.32
N PRO A 158 20.41 -12.19 18.40
CA PRO A 158 19.77 -13.17 19.27
C PRO A 158 18.47 -12.66 19.89
N VAL A 159 17.63 -13.60 20.35
CA VAL A 159 16.37 -13.30 21.04
C VAL A 159 16.59 -12.33 22.20
N GLY A 160 15.73 -11.32 22.32
CA GLY A 160 15.85 -10.27 23.34
C GLY A 160 16.78 -9.12 22.99
N LYS A 161 17.64 -9.24 21.96
CA LYS A 161 18.51 -8.18 21.43
C LYS A 161 17.98 -7.63 20.08
N TYR A 162 18.41 -6.43 19.71
CA TYR A 162 18.13 -5.82 18.39
C TYR A 162 19.35 -5.05 17.87
N TRP A 163 19.43 -4.83 16.55
CA TRP A 163 20.54 -4.11 15.95
C TRP A 163 20.46 -2.60 16.23
N SER A 164 21.50 -2.07 16.88
CA SER A 164 21.66 -0.63 17.12
C SER A 164 22.60 -0.02 16.09
N GLN A 165 22.09 0.87 15.22
CA GLN A 165 22.93 1.70 14.33
C GLN A 165 23.84 2.68 15.10
N ARG A 166 23.51 2.99 16.36
CA ARG A 166 24.36 3.83 17.24
C ARG A 166 25.56 3.05 17.78
N SER A 167 25.40 1.75 18.01
CA SER A 167 26.39 0.90 18.68
C SER A 167 27.08 -0.09 17.73
N CYS A 168 26.62 -0.17 16.48
CA CYS A 168 27.04 -1.15 15.47
C CYS A 168 27.10 -2.59 16.00
N GLY A 169 26.03 -3.00 16.67
CA GLY A 169 25.92 -4.30 17.29
C GLY A 169 24.56 -4.56 17.91
N CYS A 170 24.39 -5.77 18.41
CA CYS A 170 23.17 -6.22 19.07
C CYS A 170 23.12 -5.73 20.52
N VAL A 171 22.11 -4.91 20.84
CA VAL A 171 21.88 -4.37 22.19
C VAL A 171 20.55 -4.88 22.75
N CYS A 172 20.40 -4.87 24.07
CA CYS A 172 19.19 -5.34 24.74
C CYS A 172 17.95 -4.53 24.35
N SER A 173 16.86 -5.23 24.04
CA SER A 173 15.58 -4.59 23.71
C SER A 173 15.02 -3.80 24.89
N ALA A 174 14.36 -2.68 24.59
CA ALA A 174 13.74 -1.81 25.59
C ALA A 174 12.73 -2.55 26.48
N HIS A 175 12.10 -3.61 25.96
CA HIS A 175 11.21 -4.49 26.73
C HIS A 175 11.97 -5.25 27.83
N VAL A 176 13.10 -5.89 27.50
CA VAL A 176 13.91 -6.64 28.49
C VAL A 176 14.54 -5.69 29.51
N VAL A 177 15.09 -4.57 29.05
CA VAL A 177 15.64 -3.52 29.92
C VAL A 177 14.56 -2.97 30.86
N GLY A 178 13.36 -2.67 30.33
CA GLY A 178 12.22 -2.19 31.12
C GLY A 178 11.74 -3.20 32.16
N ALA A 179 11.72 -4.49 31.82
CA ALA A 179 11.37 -5.56 32.75
C ALA A 179 12.37 -5.67 33.91
N CYS A 180 13.68 -5.68 33.63
CA CYS A 180 14.69 -5.69 34.70
C CYS A 180 14.57 -4.46 35.62
N ASN A 181 14.40 -3.27 35.02
CA ASN A 181 14.29 -2.02 35.77
C ASN A 181 13.07 -1.99 36.71
N GLN A 182 11.95 -2.64 36.35
CA GLN A 182 10.78 -2.77 37.24
C GLN A 182 11.09 -3.57 38.52
N HIS A 183 12.05 -4.48 38.46
CA HIS A 183 12.55 -5.25 39.60
C HIS A 183 13.75 -4.59 40.30
N GLY A 184 14.09 -3.34 39.97
CA GLY A 184 15.25 -2.62 40.52
C GLY A 184 16.61 -3.13 40.02
N LYS A 185 16.61 -3.98 38.99
CA LYS A 185 17.79 -4.62 38.39
C LYS A 185 18.14 -3.96 37.05
N VAL A 186 19.33 -4.23 36.54
CA VAL A 186 19.84 -3.73 35.25
C VAL A 186 20.29 -4.87 34.36
N THR A 187 20.29 -4.65 33.05
CA THR A 187 20.74 -5.68 32.07
C THR A 187 22.25 -5.69 31.91
N ASN A 188 22.87 -6.86 31.97
CA ASN A 188 24.25 -7.07 31.52
C ASN A 188 24.35 -7.06 29.96
N SER A 189 25.54 -7.33 29.41
CA SER A 189 25.78 -7.47 27.96
C SER A 189 24.91 -8.53 27.27
N ASP A 190 24.45 -9.50 28.04
CA ASP A 190 23.68 -10.66 27.60
C ASP A 190 22.18 -10.55 27.87
N CYS A 191 21.77 -9.38 28.38
CA CYS A 191 20.41 -8.99 28.67
C CYS A 191 19.74 -9.76 29.81
N GLU A 192 20.57 -10.28 30.72
CA GLU A 192 20.14 -10.87 31.98
C GLU A 192 20.01 -9.79 33.06
N CYS A 193 19.00 -9.89 33.91
CA CYS A 193 18.77 -8.94 34.99
C CYS A 193 19.73 -9.20 36.16
N VAL A 194 20.79 -8.39 36.27
CA VAL A 194 21.76 -8.41 37.37
C VAL A 194 21.54 -7.23 38.32
N ASP A 195 22.08 -7.32 39.53
CA ASP A 195 22.02 -6.20 40.49
C ASP A 195 23.02 -5.10 40.12
N GLN A 196 22.66 -3.86 40.44
CA GLN A 196 23.41 -2.67 39.98
C GLN A 196 24.85 -2.60 40.51
N SER A 197 25.16 -3.32 41.60
CA SER A 197 26.50 -3.47 42.18
C SER A 197 27.47 -4.24 41.26
N ASP A 198 26.96 -5.08 40.37
CA ASP A 198 27.74 -6.13 39.72
C ASP A 198 28.20 -5.73 38.30
N ILE A 199 27.83 -4.53 37.84
CA ILE A 199 28.22 -3.97 36.55
C ILE A 199 29.38 -2.98 36.71
N SER A 200 30.56 -3.34 36.19
CA SER A 200 31.65 -2.40 35.95
C SER A 200 31.23 -1.37 34.89
N VAL A 201 31.10 -0.10 35.29
CA VAL A 201 30.37 0.92 34.54
C VAL A 201 31.11 1.39 33.27
N ASN A 202 30.39 1.43 32.15
CA ASN A 202 30.50 2.47 31.13
C ASN A 202 29.20 2.53 30.30
N ALA A 203 28.17 3.23 30.80
CA ALA A 203 26.88 3.36 30.12
C ALA A 203 26.40 4.82 30.08
N PHE A 204 26.24 5.36 28.87
CA PHE A 204 25.66 6.69 28.64
C PHE A 204 24.14 6.69 28.88
N ARG A 205 23.65 7.69 29.61
CA ARG A 205 22.24 7.83 29.99
C ARG A 205 21.38 8.31 28.81
N GLY A 206 20.83 7.39 28.04
CA GLY A 206 19.85 7.69 26.98
C GLY A 206 18.49 8.12 27.53
N LYS A 207 17.87 9.15 26.93
CA LYS A 207 16.49 9.54 27.23
C LYS A 207 15.50 8.48 26.74
N GLN A 208 14.44 8.28 27.53
CA GLN A 208 13.40 7.27 27.34
C GLN A 208 12.32 7.77 26.37
N PRO A 209 11.95 7.01 25.31
CA PRO A 209 10.73 7.25 24.55
C PRO A 209 9.52 6.60 25.24
N SER A 210 8.35 7.19 25.02
CA SER A 210 7.06 6.70 25.50
C SER A 210 6.23 6.18 24.32
N ASP A 211 6.02 4.87 24.24
CA ASP A 211 5.23 4.24 23.18
C ASP A 211 3.94 3.61 23.73
N ASP A 212 2.80 4.10 23.25
CA ASP A 212 1.47 3.56 23.57
C ASP A 212 1.19 2.24 22.83
N ALA A 213 1.46 1.13 23.52
CA ALA A 213 1.21 -0.22 23.03
C ALA A 213 -0.28 -0.61 23.00
N LYS A 214 -1.09 0.04 22.15
CA LYS A 214 -2.51 -0.32 21.90
C LYS A 214 -2.90 -0.56 20.43
N SER A 215 -2.12 -0.08 19.46
CA SER A 215 -2.53 -0.15 18.04
C SER A 215 -2.32 -1.53 17.37
N GLY A 216 -1.19 -2.21 17.66
CA GLY A 216 -0.79 -3.43 16.94
C GLY A 216 -1.78 -4.61 17.02
N ARG A 217 -2.56 -4.72 18.12
CA ARG A 217 -3.52 -5.80 18.32
C ARG A 217 -4.78 -5.64 17.44
N LEU A 218 -5.15 -4.41 17.08
CA LEU A 218 -6.27 -4.13 16.19
C LEU A 218 -5.94 -4.51 14.75
N MET A 219 -4.75 -4.14 14.28
CA MET A 219 -4.24 -4.44 12.94
C MET A 219 -4.20 -5.95 12.64
N LEU A 220 -3.73 -6.75 13.61
CA LEU A 220 -3.71 -8.21 13.50
C LEU A 220 -5.12 -8.80 13.30
N ILE A 221 -6.11 -8.29 14.05
CA ILE A 221 -7.50 -8.77 13.97
C ILE A 221 -8.11 -8.46 12.60
N LEU A 222 -7.84 -7.26 12.05
CA LEU A 222 -8.32 -6.86 10.73
C LEU A 222 -7.77 -7.76 9.61
N MET A 223 -6.47 -8.06 9.63
CA MET A 223 -5.86 -8.95 8.63
C MET A 223 -6.41 -10.40 8.70
N VAL A 224 -6.66 -10.94 9.90
CA VAL A 224 -7.27 -12.27 10.05
C VAL A 224 -8.72 -12.27 9.58
N ALA A 225 -9.48 -11.20 9.84
CA ALA A 225 -10.86 -11.06 9.38
C ALA A 225 -10.96 -10.97 7.85
N GLU A 226 -10.12 -10.14 7.21
CA GLU A 226 -10.06 -10.01 5.75
C GLU A 226 -9.72 -11.34 5.07
N PHE A 227 -8.70 -12.05 5.57
CA PHE A 227 -8.35 -13.38 5.07
C PHE A 227 -9.52 -14.38 5.19
N GLY A 228 -10.25 -14.37 6.30
CA GLY A 228 -11.45 -15.18 6.48
C GLY A 228 -12.56 -14.87 5.46
N VAL A 229 -12.79 -13.59 5.16
CA VAL A 229 -13.77 -13.17 4.13
C VAL A 229 -13.34 -13.64 2.74
N LEU A 230 -12.07 -13.49 2.38
CA LEU A 230 -11.54 -13.95 1.09
C LEU A 230 -11.70 -15.47 0.91
N VAL A 231 -11.45 -16.27 1.96
CA VAL A 231 -11.67 -17.72 1.94
C VAL A 231 -13.15 -18.05 1.71
N LEU A 232 -14.09 -17.38 2.40
CA LEU A 232 -15.52 -17.61 2.23
C LEU A 232 -16.01 -17.22 0.82
N VAL A 233 -15.52 -16.12 0.26
CA VAL A 233 -15.83 -15.70 -1.12
C VAL A 233 -15.29 -16.71 -2.13
N PHE A 234 -14.06 -17.19 -1.94
CA PHE A 234 -13.46 -18.22 -2.79
C PHE A 234 -14.27 -19.53 -2.74
N ASP A 235 -14.63 -20.00 -1.55
CA ASP A 235 -15.48 -21.20 -1.39
C ASP A 235 -16.87 -21.02 -2.02
N ALA A 236 -17.47 -19.82 -1.98
CA ALA A 236 -18.74 -19.54 -2.64
C ALA A 236 -18.65 -19.54 -4.19
N ILE A 237 -17.56 -19.02 -4.75
CA ILE A 237 -17.25 -19.09 -6.19
C ILE A 237 -17.06 -20.55 -6.62
N MET A 238 -16.31 -21.31 -5.83
CA MET A 238 -16.02 -22.74 -6.04
C MET A 238 -17.30 -23.59 -5.92
N TYR A 239 -18.18 -23.28 -4.97
CA TYR A 239 -19.50 -23.91 -4.82
C TYR A 239 -20.36 -23.74 -6.09
N ARG A 240 -20.39 -22.53 -6.68
CA ARG A 240 -21.11 -22.28 -7.96
C ARG A 240 -20.56 -23.10 -9.13
N LYS A 241 -19.26 -23.43 -9.13
CA LYS A 241 -18.61 -24.29 -10.14
C LYS A 241 -18.73 -25.80 -9.87
N LYS A 242 -19.49 -26.23 -8.84
CA LYS A 242 -19.61 -27.64 -8.40
C LYS A 242 -18.26 -28.30 -8.05
N ALA A 243 -17.25 -27.51 -7.70
CA ALA A 243 -15.92 -27.98 -7.35
C ALA A 243 -15.38 -27.09 -6.22
N GLY A 244 -15.39 -27.60 -4.98
CA GLY A 244 -15.02 -26.84 -3.78
C GLY A 244 -15.22 -27.67 -2.51
N PHE A 245 -14.59 -27.26 -1.41
CA PHE A 245 -14.62 -28.01 -0.14
C PHE A 245 -16.02 -28.00 0.49
N THR A 246 -16.68 -26.85 0.49
CA THR A 246 -18.09 -26.70 0.93
C THR A 246 -19.06 -27.53 0.09
N TYR A 247 -18.88 -27.57 -1.25
CA TYR A 247 -19.69 -28.41 -2.13
C TYR A 247 -19.52 -29.91 -1.81
N PHE A 248 -18.30 -30.35 -1.51
CA PHE A 248 -18.03 -31.72 -1.09
C PHE A 248 -18.68 -32.06 0.26
N LEU A 249 -18.63 -31.16 1.24
CA LEU A 249 -19.29 -31.33 2.54
C LEU A 249 -20.82 -31.37 2.42
N VAL A 250 -21.43 -30.41 1.72
CA VAL A 250 -22.89 -30.39 1.49
C VAL A 250 -23.35 -31.65 0.78
N ARG A 251 -22.64 -32.10 -0.26
CA ARG A 251 -22.95 -33.35 -0.96
C ARG A 251 -22.83 -34.58 -0.03
N ARG A 252 -21.81 -34.64 0.84
CA ARG A 252 -21.68 -35.71 1.85
C ARG A 252 -22.85 -35.71 2.85
N ILE A 253 -23.30 -34.55 3.29
CA ILE A 253 -24.43 -34.42 4.23
C ILE A 253 -25.75 -34.84 3.56
N SER A 254 -26.03 -34.36 2.35
CA SER A 254 -27.24 -34.75 1.60
C SER A 254 -27.28 -36.24 1.22
N CYS A 255 -26.12 -36.88 0.94
CA CYS A 255 -26.06 -38.33 0.77
C CYS A 255 -26.32 -39.10 2.07
N LYS A 256 -25.95 -38.56 3.24
CA LYS A 256 -26.27 -39.17 4.55
C LYS A 256 -27.75 -39.05 4.93
N ALA A 257 -28.44 -37.98 4.49
CA ALA A 257 -29.88 -37.83 4.66
C ALA A 257 -30.66 -38.87 3.84
N LYS A 258 -30.42 -38.94 2.52
CA LYS A 258 -31.13 -39.88 1.61
C LYS A 258 -30.99 -41.37 1.96
N SER A 259 -29.97 -41.76 2.73
CA SER A 259 -29.79 -43.14 3.19
C SER A 259 -30.69 -43.52 4.38
N LYS A 260 -31.20 -42.53 5.14
CA LYS A 260 -32.10 -42.79 6.28
C LYS A 260 -33.57 -42.91 5.89
N ASP A 261 -33.99 -42.26 4.80
CA ASP A 261 -35.40 -42.22 4.39
C ASP A 261 -35.85 -43.46 3.58
N MET A 262 -34.96 -44.43 3.35
CA MET A 262 -35.25 -45.66 2.57
C MET A 262 -35.31 -46.94 3.43
N CYS A 263 -35.55 -46.79 4.74
CA CYS A 263 -35.78 -47.89 5.68
C CYS A 263 -37.02 -47.67 6.58
N HIS A 264 -38.14 -47.21 6.01
CA HIS A 264 -39.45 -47.30 6.66
C HIS A 264 -40.60 -47.42 5.66
N SER A 265 -41.52 -48.36 5.91
CA SER A 265 -42.83 -48.56 5.24
C SER A 265 -42.77 -49.15 3.82
N THR A 266 -42.82 -50.49 3.63
CA THR A 266 -43.97 -51.43 3.71
C THR A 266 -44.73 -51.61 2.38
N MET A 267 -44.98 -52.89 2.06
CA MET A 267 -45.80 -53.48 0.98
C MET A 267 -46.96 -52.62 0.43
N THR A 268 -47.18 -52.63 -0.91
CA THR A 268 -48.31 -53.33 -1.59
C THR A 268 -48.32 -53.14 -3.13
N VAL A 269 -48.61 -54.24 -3.84
CA VAL A 269 -49.47 -54.35 -5.06
C VAL A 269 -49.11 -53.59 -6.36
N ASP A 270 -48.70 -54.40 -7.35
CA ASP A 270 -49.07 -54.46 -8.79
C ASP A 270 -49.16 -53.22 -9.71
N THR A 271 -48.52 -53.37 -10.89
CA THR A 271 -49.07 -53.19 -12.27
C THR A 271 -48.18 -52.35 -13.22
N ALA A 272 -47.91 -52.93 -14.40
CA ALA A 272 -47.48 -52.45 -15.73
C ALA A 272 -47.28 -50.93 -16.01
N CYS A 273 -46.49 -50.47 -16.99
CA CYS A 273 -46.40 -50.99 -18.37
C CYS A 273 -45.19 -50.44 -19.18
N SER A 274 -44.82 -51.17 -20.26
CA SER A 274 -44.19 -50.80 -21.55
C SER A 274 -43.47 -49.45 -21.73
N THR A 275 -42.18 -49.39 -22.11
CA THR A 275 -41.53 -49.67 -23.44
C THR A 275 -41.90 -48.70 -24.58
N ASP A 276 -41.01 -47.75 -24.92
CA ASP A 276 -40.10 -47.75 -26.10
C ASP A 276 -39.46 -46.33 -26.27
N LYS A 277 -38.72 -45.91 -27.33
CA LYS A 277 -37.60 -46.46 -28.17
C LYS A 277 -37.45 -45.54 -29.41
N SER A 278 -36.40 -45.70 -30.22
CA SER A 278 -36.01 -44.89 -31.40
C SER A 278 -35.68 -43.41 -31.08
N ASP A 279 -34.54 -42.81 -31.44
CA ASP A 279 -33.54 -42.95 -32.54
C ASP A 279 -34.00 -42.40 -33.90
N HIS A 280 -33.45 -41.25 -34.29
CA HIS A 280 -33.06 -40.96 -35.67
C HIS A 280 -32.05 -39.82 -35.76
N ARG A 281 -31.26 -39.80 -36.84
CA ARG A 281 -30.06 -38.98 -37.02
C ARG A 281 -29.89 -38.53 -38.48
N ASP A 282 -29.62 -37.24 -38.69
CA ASP A 282 -29.14 -36.53 -39.90
C ASP A 282 -29.99 -36.71 -41.21
N PRO A 283 -29.78 -35.86 -42.25
CA PRO A 283 -28.60 -35.93 -43.11
C PRO A 283 -27.97 -34.58 -43.50
N VAL A 284 -26.81 -34.68 -44.16
CA VAL A 284 -26.06 -33.62 -44.85
C VAL A 284 -26.33 -33.74 -46.36
N ASP A 285 -26.33 -32.66 -47.16
CA ASP A 285 -25.49 -32.58 -48.39
C ASP A 285 -25.56 -31.27 -49.19
N HIS A 286 -24.50 -31.12 -50.00
CA HIS A 286 -24.09 -30.06 -50.93
C HIS A 286 -25.12 -29.54 -51.97
N VAL A 287 -25.02 -28.23 -52.27
CA VAL A 287 -24.63 -27.68 -53.60
C VAL A 287 -23.74 -26.46 -53.36
#